data_AF-A0AAV5W9V0-F1
#
_entry.id   AF-A0AAV5W9V0-F1
#
_cell.length_a   1.000
_cell.length_b   1.000
_cell.length_c   1.000
_cell.angle_alpha   90.00
_cell.angle_beta   90.00
_cell.angle_gamma   90.00
#
_symmetry.space_group_name_H-M   'P 1'
#
loop_
_entity.id
_entity.type
_entity.pdbx_description
1 polymer ?
#
loop_
_entity_poly.entity_id
_entity_poly.type
_entity_poly.pdbx_seq_one_letter_code
_entity_poly.pdbx_strand_id
1 'polypeptide(L)'
;MGGDVLRVGFARNSPEANWNCPRFPTLTPRLNSCPLSGLCAELIGYFAEIANMTIVPTVIDSIPDGVEWGSKQKDGSWSGAFGYVYNNSVDTVCLLAQKNEIRVRDFLFTRVIYQSPIGLVSRELIETMPPNLWSPYQVLSIQVWMATLAGWIFLALTLTFIEATEAGTTIEEILAIVAWRSLRIQMMQASYNDSFSFHYGANIIALLYSLTAILVVANLYGSNTIATIMKVRSFHRFNSIEEASRMMASGQMTLLDVKPSM
;
A
#
# COMPACT_ATOMS: atom_id res chain seq x y z
N MET A 1 -51.33 3.61 28.57
CA MET A 1 -51.10 3.64 27.11
C MET A 1 -50.11 2.54 26.82
N GLY A 2 -50.57 1.42 26.26
CA GLY A 2 -49.67 0.32 25.91
C GLY A 2 -48.76 0.79 24.79
N GLY A 3 -47.48 1.00 25.08
CA GLY A 3 -46.51 1.35 24.04
C GLY A 3 -46.38 0.17 23.09
N ASP A 4 -46.49 0.43 21.79
CA ASP A 4 -46.32 -0.60 20.78
C ASP A 4 -44.88 -1.14 20.88
N VAL A 5 -44.79 -2.48 20.95
CA VAL A 5 -43.53 -3.19 21.07
C VAL A 5 -43.05 -3.56 19.67
N LEU A 6 -41.81 -3.18 19.33
CA LEU A 6 -41.20 -3.44 18.02
C LEU A 6 -40.05 -4.44 18.16
N ARG A 7 -40.18 -5.63 17.57
CA ARG A 7 -39.11 -6.63 17.53
C ARG A 7 -38.14 -6.31 16.39
N VAL A 8 -36.92 -5.92 16.73
CA VAL A 8 -35.91 -5.51 15.76
C VAL A 8 -34.80 -6.55 15.69
N GLY A 9 -34.57 -7.11 14.51
CA GLY A 9 -33.45 -8.01 14.25
C GLY A 9 -32.14 -7.26 14.02
N PHE A 10 -31.09 -7.66 14.76
CA PHE A 10 -29.72 -7.17 14.61
C PHE A 10 -28.79 -8.31 14.24
N ALA A 11 -28.07 -8.16 13.13
CA ALA A 11 -27.04 -9.10 12.71
C ALA A 11 -25.66 -8.64 13.22
N ARG A 12 -24.75 -9.58 13.44
CA ARG A 12 -23.40 -9.28 13.95
C ARG A 12 -22.52 -8.73 12.81
N ASN A 13 -22.70 -7.45 12.47
CA ASN A 13 -21.99 -6.81 11.35
C ASN A 13 -21.54 -5.40 11.71
N SER A 14 -20.24 -5.16 11.75
CA SER A 14 -19.71 -3.79 11.85
C SER A 14 -19.66 -3.16 10.45
N PRO A 15 -20.05 -1.88 10.27
CA PRO A 15 -20.37 -0.87 11.28
C PRO A 15 -21.88 -0.77 11.62
N GLU A 16 -22.73 -1.67 11.11
CA GLU A 16 -24.19 -1.59 11.29
C GLU A 16 -24.59 -1.77 12.76
N ALA A 17 -24.10 -2.84 13.38
CA ALA A 17 -24.30 -3.17 14.77
C ALA A 17 -22.99 -3.76 15.31
N ASN A 18 -22.37 -3.05 16.25
CA ASN A 18 -21.09 -3.45 16.80
C ASN A 18 -21.26 -4.66 17.73
N TRP A 19 -20.90 -5.83 17.22
CA TRP A 19 -21.03 -7.10 17.94
C TRP A 19 -20.00 -7.27 19.05
N ASN A 20 -18.94 -6.45 19.07
CA ASN A 20 -17.87 -6.51 20.06
C ASN A 20 -18.24 -5.85 21.40
N CYS A 21 -19.47 -5.36 21.54
CA CYS A 21 -19.94 -4.75 22.78
C CYS A 21 -20.33 -5.81 23.83
N PRO A 22 -20.09 -5.57 25.14
CA PRO A 22 -20.34 -6.58 26.19
C PRO A 22 -21.78 -7.09 26.28
N ARG A 23 -22.75 -6.30 25.81
CA ARG A 23 -24.17 -6.68 25.74
C ARG A 23 -24.69 -6.41 24.33
N PHE A 24 -24.49 -7.37 23.44
CA PHE A 24 -25.01 -7.26 22.08
C PHE A 24 -26.47 -7.74 21.99
N PRO A 25 -27.36 -7.00 21.30
CA PRO A 25 -27.14 -5.67 20.73
C PRO A 25 -27.30 -4.56 21.78
N THR A 26 -26.43 -3.54 21.70
CA THR A 26 -26.51 -2.35 22.55
C THR A 26 -27.28 -1.27 21.80
N LEU A 27 -28.44 -0.83 22.31
CA LEU A 27 -29.25 0.22 21.67
C LEU A 27 -28.89 1.64 22.16
N THR A 28 -28.34 1.74 23.36
CA THR A 28 -27.97 3.02 23.97
C THR A 28 -26.45 3.06 24.13
N PRO A 29 -25.74 3.94 23.40
CA PRO A 29 -24.31 4.04 23.53
C PRO A 29 -23.96 4.48 24.96
N ARG A 30 -22.95 3.83 25.54
CA ARG A 30 -22.44 4.13 26.88
C ARG A 30 -20.95 4.36 26.79
N LEU A 31 -20.51 5.56 27.18
CA LEU A 31 -19.11 6.00 27.14
C LEU A 31 -18.12 4.96 27.70
N ASN A 32 -18.49 4.28 28.79
CA ASN A 32 -17.59 3.38 29.51
C ASN A 32 -17.67 1.90 29.07
N SER A 33 -18.62 1.50 28.23
CA SER A 33 -18.80 0.08 27.87
C SER A 33 -18.93 -0.19 26.38
N CYS A 34 -19.59 0.69 25.64
CA CYS A 34 -19.82 0.56 24.21
C CYS A 34 -20.19 1.96 23.69
N PRO A 35 -19.19 2.82 23.41
CA PRO A 35 -19.46 4.17 22.91
C PRO A 35 -19.99 4.15 21.48
N LEU A 36 -19.74 3.08 20.73
CA LEU A 36 -20.17 2.88 19.35
C LEU A 36 -20.98 1.59 19.26
N SER A 37 -22.28 1.71 19.47
CA SER A 37 -23.25 0.61 19.36
C SER A 37 -23.43 0.12 17.92
N GLY A 38 -23.13 0.98 16.96
CA GLY A 38 -23.33 0.74 15.53
C GLY A 38 -24.40 1.65 14.98
N LEU A 39 -24.24 2.02 13.71
CA LEU A 39 -25.08 3.00 13.04
C LEU A 39 -26.57 2.63 13.07
N CYS A 40 -26.87 1.36 12.86
CA CYS A 40 -28.25 0.88 12.80
C CYS A 40 -28.91 0.83 14.18
N ALA A 41 -28.16 0.45 15.22
CA ALA A 41 -28.65 0.44 16.60
C ALA A 41 -29.00 1.86 17.09
N GLU A 42 -28.18 2.85 16.74
CA GLU A 42 -28.42 4.25 17.11
C GLU A 42 -29.60 4.85 16.34
N LEU A 43 -29.68 4.61 15.02
CA LEU A 43 -30.78 5.12 14.20
C LEU A 43 -32.14 4.55 14.62
N ILE A 44 -32.22 3.23 14.84
CA ILE A 44 -33.50 2.61 15.23
C ILE A 44 -33.90 3.03 16.66
N GLY A 45 -32.93 3.19 17.56
CA GLY A 45 -33.17 3.74 18.90
C GLY A 45 -33.79 5.13 18.84
N TYR A 46 -33.23 6.01 18.00
CA TYR A 46 -33.76 7.36 17.78
C TYR A 46 -35.18 7.36 17.19
N PHE A 47 -35.46 6.50 16.21
CA PHE A 47 -36.80 6.39 15.64
C PHE A 47 -37.83 5.86 16.63
N ALA A 48 -37.45 4.88 17.46
CA ALA A 48 -38.35 4.34 18.49
C ALA A 48 -38.66 5.36 19.57
N GLU A 49 -37.69 6.19 19.97
CA GLU A 49 -37.90 7.29 20.92
C GLU A 49 -38.92 8.31 20.39
N ILE A 50 -38.78 8.73 19.12
CA ILE A 50 -39.73 9.65 18.48
C ILE A 50 -41.12 9.03 18.34
N ALA A 51 -41.19 7.75 17.97
CA ALA A 51 -42.44 7.03 17.77
C ALA A 51 -43.09 6.57 19.09
N ASN A 52 -42.44 6.80 20.23
CA ASN A 52 -42.85 6.29 21.55
C ASN A 52 -43.06 4.76 21.55
N MET A 53 -42.17 4.03 20.89
CA MET A 53 -42.18 2.56 20.77
C MET A 53 -41.10 1.94 21.65
N THR A 54 -41.36 0.73 22.15
CA THR A 54 -40.36 -0.03 22.91
C THR A 54 -39.70 -1.05 21.99
N ILE A 55 -38.37 -0.99 21.85
CA ILE A 55 -37.63 -1.97 21.04
C ILE A 55 -37.37 -3.24 21.86
N VAL A 56 -37.73 -4.38 21.29
CA VAL A 56 -37.24 -5.70 21.72
C VAL A 56 -36.15 -6.13 20.74
N PRO A 57 -34.87 -6.06 21.14
CA PRO A 57 -33.79 -6.49 20.27
C PRO A 57 -33.75 -8.02 20.14
N THR A 58 -33.67 -8.49 18.91
CA THR A 58 -33.48 -9.91 18.58
C THR A 58 -32.16 -10.08 17.83
N VAL A 59 -31.34 -11.04 18.24
CA VAL A 59 -30.09 -11.37 17.54
C VAL A 59 -30.41 -12.30 16.37
N ILE A 60 -30.02 -11.88 15.17
CA ILE A 60 -30.03 -12.74 13.99
C ILE A 60 -28.79 -13.63 14.05
N ASP A 61 -28.98 -14.93 13.91
CA ASP A 61 -27.87 -15.87 13.89
C ASP A 61 -27.01 -15.65 12.64
N SER A 62 -25.78 -15.17 12.84
CA SER A 62 -24.83 -14.87 11.77
C SER A 62 -23.39 -15.00 12.26
N ILE A 63 -22.50 -15.37 11.35
CA ILE A 63 -21.05 -15.28 11.58
C ILE A 63 -20.72 -13.78 11.77
N PRO A 64 -19.86 -13.41 12.74
CA PRO A 64 -19.40 -12.03 12.89
C PRO A 64 -18.81 -11.49 11.58
N ASP A 65 -19.29 -10.32 11.16
CA ASP A 65 -18.94 -9.62 9.91
C ASP A 65 -19.16 -10.45 8.62
N GLY A 66 -19.94 -11.52 8.72
CA GLY A 66 -20.30 -12.43 7.63
C GLY A 66 -21.81 -12.53 7.43
N VAL A 67 -22.51 -11.38 7.45
CA VAL A 67 -23.97 -11.37 7.42
C VAL A 67 -24.52 -11.84 6.08
N GLU A 68 -25.29 -12.93 6.14
CA GLU A 68 -26.18 -13.30 5.06
C GLU A 68 -27.41 -12.38 5.11
N TRP A 69 -27.44 -11.35 4.24
CA TRP A 69 -28.61 -10.46 4.15
C TRP A 69 -29.87 -11.25 3.81
N GLY A 70 -29.76 -12.23 2.93
CA GLY A 70 -30.85 -13.09 2.51
C GLY A 70 -31.05 -13.10 1.00
N SER A 71 -31.39 -14.29 0.50
CA SER A 71 -31.69 -14.57 -0.90
C SER A 71 -33.02 -15.32 -1.00
N LYS A 72 -33.73 -15.14 -2.12
CA LYS A 72 -34.96 -15.86 -2.40
C LYS A 72 -34.60 -17.26 -2.92
N GLN A 73 -35.07 -18.28 -2.22
CA GLN A 73 -34.85 -19.67 -2.56
C GLN A 73 -35.86 -20.14 -3.62
N LYS A 74 -35.61 -21.31 -4.21
CA LYS A 74 -36.46 -21.88 -5.28
C LYS A 74 -37.88 -22.21 -4.81
N ASP A 75 -38.06 -22.51 -3.53
CA ASP A 75 -39.35 -22.77 -2.90
C ASP A 75 -40.12 -21.48 -2.56
N GLY A 76 -39.53 -20.31 -2.83
CA GLY A 76 -40.10 -19.00 -2.53
C GLY A 76 -39.82 -18.50 -1.12
N SER A 77 -39.12 -19.28 -0.28
CA SER A 77 -38.67 -18.85 1.04
C SER A 77 -37.50 -17.86 0.95
N TRP A 78 -37.24 -17.13 2.03
CA TRP A 78 -36.11 -16.22 2.15
C TRP A 78 -35.10 -16.73 3.18
N SER A 79 -33.82 -16.71 2.83
CA SER A 79 -32.71 -17.00 3.75
C SER A 79 -32.24 -15.74 4.50
N GLY A 80 -31.30 -15.91 5.43
CA GLY A 80 -30.61 -14.80 6.09
C GLY A 80 -31.54 -13.86 6.87
N ALA A 81 -31.11 -12.61 7.03
CA ALA A 81 -31.84 -11.62 7.81
C ALA A 81 -33.25 -11.30 7.27
N PHE A 82 -33.42 -11.25 5.93
CA PHE A 82 -34.73 -11.08 5.31
C PHE A 82 -35.68 -12.25 5.59
N GLY A 83 -35.15 -13.46 5.79
CA GLY A 83 -35.93 -14.63 6.20
C GLY A 83 -36.62 -14.47 7.55
N TYR A 84 -35.96 -13.82 8.52
CA TYR A 84 -36.55 -13.55 9.85
C TYR A 84 -37.76 -12.61 9.76
N VAL A 85 -37.70 -11.62 8.86
CA VAL A 85 -38.83 -10.72 8.59
C VAL A 85 -39.94 -11.48 7.86
N TYR A 86 -39.59 -12.24 6.82
CA TYR A 86 -40.54 -13.01 6.02
C TYR A 86 -41.32 -14.03 6.85
N ASN A 87 -40.65 -14.66 7.82
CA ASN A 87 -41.26 -15.64 8.73
C ASN A 87 -41.93 -14.98 9.96
N ASN A 88 -42.10 -13.66 9.99
CA ASN A 88 -42.69 -12.89 11.12
C ASN A 88 -42.01 -13.12 12.48
N SER A 89 -40.74 -13.56 12.47
CA SER A 89 -39.95 -13.77 13.70
C SER A 89 -39.52 -12.44 14.31
N VAL A 90 -39.27 -11.44 13.47
CA VAL A 90 -39.02 -10.04 13.83
C VAL A 90 -39.95 -9.15 13.01
N ASP A 91 -40.28 -7.97 13.53
CA ASP A 91 -41.15 -7.01 12.86
C ASP A 91 -40.37 -6.17 11.85
N THR A 92 -39.08 -5.91 12.13
CA THR A 92 -38.19 -5.21 11.23
C THR A 92 -36.73 -5.59 11.46
N VAL A 93 -35.86 -5.23 10.52
CA VAL A 93 -34.41 -5.40 10.61
C VAL A 93 -33.74 -4.10 10.22
N CYS A 94 -32.71 -3.69 10.97
CA CYS A 94 -31.87 -2.57 10.56
C CYS A 94 -30.54 -3.11 10.05
N LEU A 95 -30.31 -2.97 8.75
CA LEU A 95 -29.12 -3.44 8.05
C LEU A 95 -28.73 -2.42 6.96
N LEU A 96 -27.47 -2.37 6.55
CA LEU A 96 -27.05 -1.66 5.33
C LEU A 96 -27.27 -2.53 4.10
N ALA A 97 -28.49 -3.08 3.99
CA ALA A 97 -28.88 -3.94 2.89
C ALA A 97 -29.19 -3.13 1.63
N GLN A 98 -28.79 -3.67 0.48
CA GLN A 98 -29.12 -3.08 -0.81
C GLN A 98 -30.59 -3.28 -1.16
N LYS A 99 -31.26 -2.20 -1.55
CA LYS A 99 -32.59 -2.25 -2.17
C LYS A 99 -32.44 -2.74 -3.61
N ASN A 100 -33.04 -3.90 -3.92
CA ASN A 100 -33.08 -4.46 -5.27
C ASN A 100 -34.53 -4.78 -5.68
N GLU A 101 -34.78 -4.97 -6.97
CA GLU A 101 -36.14 -5.22 -7.48
C GLU A 101 -36.78 -6.47 -6.91
N ILE A 102 -35.99 -7.52 -6.66
CA ILE A 102 -36.48 -8.79 -6.13
C ILE A 102 -36.98 -8.63 -4.68
N ARG A 103 -36.20 -7.94 -3.82
CA ARG A 103 -36.57 -7.69 -2.43
C ARG A 103 -37.75 -6.74 -2.32
N VAL A 104 -37.86 -5.73 -3.18
CA VAL A 104 -38.97 -4.77 -3.15
C VAL A 104 -40.33 -5.41 -3.46
N ARG A 105 -40.35 -6.58 -4.13
CA ARG A 105 -41.60 -7.32 -4.37
C ARG A 105 -42.17 -7.94 -3.10
N ASP A 106 -41.31 -8.37 -2.18
CA ASP A 106 -41.71 -9.12 -0.98
C ASP A 106 -41.58 -8.27 0.32
N PHE A 107 -40.78 -7.20 0.31
CA PHE A 107 -40.50 -6.37 1.49
C PHE A 107 -40.72 -4.89 1.22
N LEU A 108 -41.18 -4.18 2.26
CA LEU A 108 -41.26 -2.73 2.29
C LEU A 108 -39.95 -2.15 2.83
N PHE A 109 -39.39 -1.18 2.10
CA PHE A 109 -38.16 -0.49 2.47
C PHE A 109 -38.47 0.95 2.87
N THR A 110 -37.67 1.48 3.80
CA THR A 110 -37.64 2.91 4.09
C THR A 110 -37.09 3.70 2.89
N ARG A 111 -37.14 5.04 2.98
CA ARG A 111 -36.35 5.88 2.08
C ARG A 111 -34.87 5.55 2.27
N VAL A 112 -34.10 5.70 1.18
CA VAL A 112 -32.66 5.45 1.18
C VAL A 112 -31.99 6.49 2.07
N ILE A 113 -31.33 6.05 3.14
CA ILE A 113 -30.60 6.91 4.07
C ILE A 113 -29.14 7.08 3.60
N TYR A 114 -28.55 6.02 3.05
CA TYR A 114 -27.18 6.00 2.55
C TYR A 114 -27.11 5.47 1.12
N GLN A 115 -26.38 6.18 0.27
CA GLN A 115 -26.07 5.76 -1.09
C GLN A 115 -24.56 5.48 -1.19
N SER A 116 -24.19 4.22 -1.34
CA SER A 116 -22.80 3.82 -1.61
C SER A 116 -22.67 3.35 -3.06
N PRO A 117 -21.70 3.87 -3.83
CA PRO A 117 -21.34 3.24 -5.09
C PRO A 117 -20.69 1.87 -4.83
N ILE A 118 -20.70 1.00 -5.84
CA ILE A 118 -19.90 -0.22 -5.83
C ILE A 118 -18.44 0.21 -6.06
N GLY A 119 -17.59 -0.02 -5.07
CA GLY A 119 -16.16 0.26 -5.12
C GLY A 119 -15.35 -1.04 -5.16
N LEU A 120 -14.26 -1.04 -5.92
CA LEU A 120 -13.24 -2.06 -5.84
C LEU A 120 -12.14 -1.58 -4.91
N VAL A 121 -11.73 -2.44 -3.98
CA VAL A 121 -10.65 -2.15 -3.03
C VAL A 121 -9.46 -3.02 -3.38
N SER A 122 -8.28 -2.41 -3.51
CA SER A 122 -7.02 -3.13 -3.71
C SER A 122 -6.08 -2.82 -2.55
N ARG A 123 -5.27 -3.80 -2.17
CA ARG A 123 -4.25 -3.62 -1.15
C ARG A 123 -3.20 -2.63 -1.65
N GLU A 124 -2.85 -1.68 -0.81
CA GLU A 124 -1.74 -0.79 -1.09
C GLU A 124 -0.41 -1.56 -0.94
N LEU A 125 0.31 -1.70 -2.05
CA LEU A 125 1.70 -2.12 -2.04
C LEU A 125 2.55 -0.88 -1.81
N ILE A 126 3.27 -0.82 -0.70
CA ILE A 126 4.25 0.24 -0.42
C ILE A 126 5.61 -0.45 -0.41
N GLU A 127 6.35 -0.36 -1.51
CA GLU A 127 7.74 -0.80 -1.56
C GLU A 127 8.62 0.40 -1.84
N THR A 128 9.49 0.72 -0.89
CA THR A 128 10.43 1.85 -1.00
C THR A 128 11.62 1.50 -1.90
N MET A 129 12.02 0.22 -2.00
CA MET A 129 12.92 -0.33 -3.02
C MET A 129 12.71 -1.85 -3.16
N PRO A 130 12.84 -2.43 -4.37
CA PRO A 130 12.88 -3.89 -4.51
C PRO A 130 14.12 -4.42 -3.78
N PRO A 131 14.03 -5.54 -3.04
CA PRO A 131 15.12 -6.10 -2.24
C PRO A 131 16.17 -6.81 -3.12
N ASN A 132 16.70 -6.12 -4.12
CA ASN A 132 17.72 -6.64 -5.02
C ASN A 132 19.08 -6.03 -4.67
N LEU A 133 20.12 -6.88 -4.68
CA LEU A 133 21.53 -6.50 -4.46
C LEU A 133 22.00 -5.38 -5.41
N TRP A 134 21.37 -5.26 -6.59
CA TRP A 134 21.69 -4.27 -7.61
C TRP A 134 20.93 -2.94 -7.48
N SER A 135 19.98 -2.82 -6.54
CA SER A 135 19.15 -1.62 -6.36
C SER A 135 19.97 -0.33 -6.20
N PRO A 136 21.10 -0.30 -5.45
CA PRO A 136 21.92 0.91 -5.32
C PRO A 136 22.56 1.41 -6.62
N TYR A 137 22.68 0.55 -7.64
CA TYR A 137 23.29 0.91 -8.93
C TYR A 137 22.26 1.43 -9.95
N GLN A 138 20.96 1.23 -9.68
CA GLN A 138 19.87 1.73 -10.53
C GLN A 138 19.66 3.26 -10.42
N VAL A 139 20.39 3.90 -9.51
CA VAL A 139 20.33 5.35 -9.26
C VAL A 139 20.88 6.17 -10.44
N LEU A 140 21.85 5.61 -11.16
CA LEU A 140 22.42 6.20 -12.36
C LEU A 140 22.18 5.28 -13.55
N SER A 141 22.07 5.86 -14.75
CA SER A 141 21.93 5.06 -15.96
C SER A 141 23.20 4.25 -16.23
N ILE A 142 23.06 3.10 -16.89
CA ILE A 142 24.20 2.27 -17.29
C ILE A 142 25.22 3.05 -18.13
N GLN A 143 24.76 4.03 -18.92
CA GLN A 143 25.62 4.89 -19.72
C GLN A 143 26.57 5.72 -18.85
N VAL A 144 26.11 6.24 -17.71
CA VAL A 144 26.94 7.01 -16.78
C VAL A 144 27.97 6.10 -16.11
N TRP A 145 27.59 4.88 -15.75
CA TRP A 145 28.52 3.90 -15.19
C TRP A 145 29.64 3.54 -16.19
N MET A 146 29.28 3.27 -17.44
CA MET A 146 30.24 2.96 -18.50
C MET A 146 31.15 4.16 -18.81
N ALA A 147 30.62 5.38 -18.85
CA ALA A 147 31.41 6.59 -19.04
C ALA A 147 32.39 6.83 -17.89
N THR A 148 31.97 6.58 -16.65
CA THR A 148 32.81 6.71 -15.45
C THR A 148 33.96 5.69 -15.47
N LEU A 149 33.67 4.43 -15.82
CA LEU A 149 34.68 3.39 -15.97
C LEU A 149 35.67 3.73 -17.11
N ALA A 150 35.17 4.14 -18.28
CA ALA A 150 36.01 4.52 -19.40
C ALA A 150 36.91 5.72 -19.06
N GLY A 151 36.38 6.73 -18.36
CA GLY A 151 37.14 7.87 -17.88
C GLY A 151 38.24 7.49 -16.88
N TRP A 152 37.96 6.54 -15.98
CA TRP A 152 38.97 6.00 -15.06
C TRP A 152 40.09 5.26 -15.81
N ILE A 153 39.75 4.39 -16.77
CA ILE A 153 40.75 3.68 -17.59
C ILE A 153 41.62 4.68 -18.36
N PHE A 154 41.01 5.68 -19.00
CA PHE A 154 41.73 6.69 -19.74
C PHE A 154 42.69 7.49 -18.84
N LEU A 155 42.24 7.86 -17.64
CA LEU A 155 43.09 8.52 -16.65
C LEU A 155 44.26 7.63 -16.23
N ALA A 156 43.99 6.37 -15.87
CA ALA A 156 45.00 5.44 -15.41
C ALA A 156 46.09 5.22 -16.48
N LEU A 157 45.69 5.04 -17.75
CA LEU A 157 46.63 4.91 -18.87
C LEU A 157 47.44 6.20 -19.10
N THR A 158 46.79 7.37 -19.07
CA THR A 158 47.47 8.66 -19.27
C THR A 158 48.51 8.91 -18.18
N LEU A 159 48.16 8.66 -16.92
CA LEU A 159 49.07 8.83 -15.79
C LEU A 159 50.21 7.79 -15.84
N THR A 160 49.92 6.55 -16.23
CA THR A 160 50.95 5.51 -16.37
C THR A 160 51.93 5.87 -17.48
N PHE A 161 51.46 6.42 -18.59
CA PHE A 161 52.33 6.86 -19.68
C PHE A 161 53.26 7.99 -19.23
N ILE A 162 52.73 9.00 -18.55
CA ILE A 162 53.52 10.11 -18.01
C ILE A 162 54.60 9.59 -17.04
N GLU A 163 54.20 8.81 -16.04
CA GLU A 163 55.13 8.25 -15.04
C GLU A 163 56.19 7.31 -15.67
N ALA A 164 55.81 6.48 -16.64
CA ALA A 164 56.75 5.58 -17.31
C ALA A 164 57.78 6.34 -18.17
N THR A 165 57.35 7.40 -18.86
CA THR A 165 58.28 8.25 -19.62
C THR A 165 59.27 8.99 -18.74
N GLU A 166 58.87 9.32 -17.51
CA GLU A 166 59.67 10.12 -16.58
C GLU A 166 60.60 9.26 -15.71
N ALA A 167 60.12 8.11 -15.24
CA ALA A 167 60.90 7.17 -14.43
C ALA A 167 61.89 6.34 -15.26
N GLY A 168 61.71 6.27 -16.58
CA GLY A 168 62.52 5.43 -17.47
C GLY A 168 62.33 3.92 -17.22
N THR A 169 61.25 3.55 -16.54
CA THR A 169 60.88 2.16 -16.21
C THR A 169 59.85 1.62 -17.19
N THR A 170 59.56 0.32 -17.10
CA THR A 170 58.58 -0.32 -17.98
C THR A 170 57.15 0.05 -17.55
N ILE A 171 56.24 0.18 -18.53
CA ILE A 171 54.82 0.52 -18.29
C ILE A 171 54.14 -0.54 -17.40
N GLU A 172 54.52 -1.81 -17.56
CA GLU A 172 53.91 -2.94 -16.85
C GLU A 172 54.13 -2.87 -15.33
N GLU A 173 55.31 -2.42 -14.91
CA GLU A 173 55.67 -2.31 -13.49
C GLU A 173 54.88 -1.19 -12.78
N ILE A 174 54.59 -0.10 -13.49
CA ILE A 174 53.92 1.08 -12.91
C ILE A 174 52.39 0.99 -13.02
N LEU A 175 51.85 0.34 -14.05
CA LEU A 175 50.42 0.37 -14.38
C LEU A 175 49.54 -0.03 -13.19
N ALA A 176 49.89 -1.12 -12.50
CA ALA A 176 49.12 -1.58 -11.35
C ALA A 176 49.13 -0.57 -10.19
N ILE A 177 50.27 0.07 -9.94
CA ILE A 177 50.45 1.07 -8.89
C ILE A 177 49.63 2.32 -9.22
N VAL A 178 49.72 2.82 -10.45
CA VAL A 178 48.99 4.02 -10.90
C VAL A 178 47.50 3.77 -11.00
N ALA A 179 47.06 2.60 -11.49
CA ALA A 179 45.65 2.22 -11.51
C ALA A 179 45.06 2.12 -10.11
N TRP A 180 45.80 1.59 -9.15
CA TRP A 180 45.36 1.55 -7.75
C TRP A 180 45.27 2.96 -7.15
N ARG A 181 46.26 3.83 -7.41
CA ARG A 181 46.24 5.23 -6.98
C ARG A 181 45.06 5.99 -7.57
N SER A 182 44.78 5.83 -8.86
CA SER A 182 43.66 6.49 -9.53
C SER A 182 42.31 6.00 -9.00
N LEU A 183 42.17 4.70 -8.70
CA LEU A 183 40.98 4.15 -8.07
C LEU A 183 40.75 4.74 -6.67
N ARG A 184 41.81 4.88 -5.87
CA ARG A 184 41.73 5.50 -4.54
C ARG A 184 41.30 6.95 -4.58
N ILE A 185 41.73 7.72 -5.59
CA ILE A 185 41.24 9.08 -5.81
C ILE A 185 39.72 9.05 -6.03
N GLN A 186 39.23 8.14 -6.87
CA GLN A 186 37.80 8.01 -7.14
C GLN A 186 36.98 7.60 -5.89
N MET A 187 37.57 6.81 -4.99
CA MET A 187 36.94 6.40 -3.72
C MET A 187 37.07 7.43 -2.59
N MET A 188 37.59 8.64 -2.86
CA MET A 188 37.91 9.65 -1.84
C MET A 188 38.89 9.16 -0.76
N GLN A 189 39.73 8.18 -1.09
CA GLN A 189 40.72 7.57 -0.19
C GLN A 189 42.17 7.94 -0.57
N ALA A 190 42.35 9.08 -1.26
CA ALA A 190 43.68 9.56 -1.62
C ALA A 190 44.51 9.86 -0.36
N SER A 191 45.76 9.40 -0.34
CA SER A 191 46.71 9.68 0.74
C SER A 191 47.76 10.67 0.25
N TYR A 192 48.22 11.55 1.13
CA TYR A 192 49.30 12.50 0.84
C TYR A 192 50.61 11.79 0.46
N ASN A 193 50.90 10.63 1.09
CA ASN A 193 52.10 9.85 0.79
C ASN A 193 52.04 9.14 -0.58
N ASP A 194 50.89 9.16 -1.24
CA ASP A 194 50.65 8.55 -2.56
C ASP A 194 50.52 9.60 -3.67
N SER A 195 50.87 10.86 -3.42
CA SER A 195 50.89 11.90 -4.45
C SER A 195 51.83 11.51 -5.60
N PHE A 196 51.43 11.78 -6.85
CA PHE A 196 52.27 11.57 -8.02
C PHE A 196 53.51 12.45 -7.88
N SER A 197 54.63 11.80 -7.55
CA SER A 197 55.74 12.40 -6.81
C SER A 197 56.65 13.27 -7.68
N PHE A 198 56.47 13.30 -9.00
CA PHE A 198 57.50 13.85 -9.88
C PHE A 198 57.10 15.04 -10.76
N HIS A 199 55.83 15.30 -11.10
CA HIS A 199 55.51 16.46 -11.96
C HIS A 199 54.17 17.18 -11.67
N TYR A 200 54.17 18.51 -11.84
CA TYR A 200 52.98 19.37 -11.75
C TYR A 200 51.89 18.99 -12.77
N GLY A 201 52.25 18.42 -13.92
CA GLY A 201 51.30 18.03 -14.98
C GLY A 201 50.38 16.87 -14.60
N ALA A 202 50.95 15.77 -14.09
CA ALA A 202 50.18 14.63 -13.60
C ALA A 202 49.24 15.03 -12.45
N ASN A 203 49.72 15.89 -11.55
CA ASN A 203 48.94 16.44 -10.45
C ASN A 203 47.78 17.34 -10.93
N ILE A 204 47.99 18.17 -11.97
CA ILE A 204 46.91 18.96 -12.57
C ILE A 204 45.86 18.08 -13.25
N ILE A 205 46.28 17.05 -13.99
CA ILE A 205 45.35 16.11 -14.64
C ILE A 205 44.55 15.33 -13.59
N ALA A 206 45.21 14.82 -12.55
CA ALA A 206 44.57 14.15 -11.43
C ALA A 206 43.61 15.10 -10.69
N LEU A 207 43.97 16.38 -10.53
CA LEU A 207 43.10 17.40 -9.94
C LEU A 207 41.84 17.62 -10.79
N LEU A 208 41.97 17.84 -12.10
CA LEU A 208 40.84 18.03 -13.02
C LEU A 208 39.90 16.81 -13.04
N TYR A 209 40.48 15.61 -13.04
CA TYR A 209 39.70 14.38 -12.91
C TYR A 209 39.00 14.30 -11.57
N SER A 210 39.70 14.58 -10.47
CA SER A 210 39.11 14.54 -9.12
C SER A 210 37.94 15.52 -8.99
N LEU A 211 38.06 16.73 -9.54
CA LEU A 211 36.96 17.70 -9.59
C LEU A 211 35.76 17.14 -10.37
N THR A 212 35.99 16.45 -11.48
CA THR A 212 34.88 15.94 -12.30
C THR A 212 34.26 14.67 -11.69
N ALA A 213 35.06 13.67 -11.37
CA ALA A 213 34.59 12.37 -10.88
C ALA A 213 34.05 12.46 -9.44
N ILE A 214 34.72 13.21 -8.55
CA ILE A 214 34.32 13.28 -7.15
C ILE A 214 33.22 14.34 -6.97
N LEU A 215 33.45 15.57 -7.44
CA LEU A 215 32.51 16.67 -7.15
C LEU A 215 31.21 16.56 -7.95
N VAL A 216 31.26 16.02 -9.17
CA VAL A 216 30.05 15.92 -10.01
C VAL A 216 29.43 14.54 -9.86
N VAL A 217 30.16 13.45 -10.18
CA VAL A 217 29.55 12.11 -10.24
C VAL A 217 29.19 11.58 -8.85
N ALA A 218 30.07 11.70 -7.85
CA ALA A 218 29.76 11.18 -6.51
C ALA A 218 28.63 11.98 -5.81
N ASN A 219 28.59 13.31 -5.97
CA ASN A 219 27.51 14.13 -5.42
C ASN A 219 26.17 13.88 -6.13
N LEU A 220 26.19 13.72 -7.46
CA LEU A 220 25.00 13.32 -8.21
C LEU A 220 24.52 11.93 -7.80
N TYR A 221 25.43 10.98 -7.61
CA TYR A 221 25.10 9.65 -7.10
C TYR A 221 24.44 9.72 -5.72
N GLY A 222 25.04 10.45 -4.78
CA GLY A 222 24.48 10.64 -3.44
C GLY A 222 23.09 11.28 -3.46
N SER A 223 22.94 12.37 -4.21
CA SER A 223 21.68 13.12 -4.33
C SER A 223 20.58 12.27 -4.97
N ASN A 224 20.89 11.58 -6.07
CA ASN A 224 19.94 10.70 -6.74
C ASN A 224 19.61 9.47 -5.89
N THR A 225 20.54 8.97 -5.07
CA THR A 225 20.29 7.85 -4.16
C THR A 225 19.24 8.25 -3.12
N ILE A 226 19.43 9.41 -2.48
CA ILE A 226 18.46 9.94 -1.51
C ILE A 226 17.10 10.16 -2.18
N ALA A 227 17.07 10.80 -3.35
CA ALA A 227 15.83 11.02 -4.10
C ALA A 227 15.13 9.70 -4.46
N THR A 228 15.90 8.67 -4.83
CA THR A 228 15.34 7.36 -5.19
C THR A 228 14.79 6.61 -3.98
N ILE A 229 15.46 6.71 -2.82
CA ILE A 229 14.96 6.14 -1.55
C ILE A 229 13.69 6.86 -1.08
N MET A 230 13.63 8.18 -1.23
CA MET A 230 12.47 8.99 -0.85
C MET A 230 11.28 8.85 -1.79
N LYS A 231 11.49 8.38 -3.03
CA LYS A 231 10.42 8.25 -4.01
C LYS A 231 9.52 7.09 -3.62
N VAL A 232 8.33 7.41 -3.11
CA VAL A 232 7.23 6.46 -2.95
C VAL A 232 6.87 5.94 -4.35
N ARG A 233 7.14 4.66 -4.61
CA ARG A 233 6.70 4.02 -5.85
C ARG A 233 5.21 3.75 -5.72
N SER A 234 4.39 4.61 -6.32
CA SER A 234 2.97 4.32 -6.50
C SER A 234 2.86 3.21 -7.54
N PHE A 235 2.42 2.02 -7.13
CA PHE A 235 2.05 0.98 -8.07
C PHE A 235 0.84 1.44 -8.89
N HIS A 236 0.79 1.03 -10.16
CA HIS A 236 -0.32 1.39 -11.04
C HIS A 236 -1.61 0.82 -10.45
N ARG A 237 -2.50 1.72 -10.02
CA ARG A 237 -3.84 1.37 -9.55
C ARG A 237 -4.75 1.25 -10.77
N PHE A 238 -5.66 0.28 -10.75
CA PHE A 238 -6.73 0.27 -11.74
C PHE A 238 -7.71 1.41 -11.43
N ASN A 239 -8.20 2.07 -12.48
CA ASN A 239 -9.21 3.11 -12.36
C ASN A 239 -10.60 2.62 -12.76
N SER A 240 -10.69 1.45 -13.41
CA SER A 240 -11.94 0.85 -13.85
C SER A 240 -11.98 -0.66 -13.65
N ILE A 241 -13.18 -1.24 -13.70
CA ILE A 241 -13.41 -2.68 -13.59
C ILE A 241 -12.79 -3.42 -14.79
N GLU A 242 -12.81 -2.79 -15.97
CA GLU A 242 -12.21 -3.32 -17.20
C GLU A 242 -10.68 -3.38 -17.07
N GLU A 243 -10.06 -2.36 -16.48
CA GLU A 243 -8.64 -2.36 -16.20
C GLU A 243 -8.28 -3.43 -15.17
N ALA A 244 -9.05 -3.52 -14.07
CA ALA A 244 -8.88 -4.54 -13.06
C ALA A 244 -9.01 -5.96 -13.65
N SER A 245 -10.00 -6.21 -14.52
CA SER A 245 -10.19 -7.51 -15.16
C SER A 245 -9.06 -7.87 -16.13
N ARG A 246 -8.53 -6.88 -16.88
CA ARG A 246 -7.33 -7.08 -17.71
C ARG A 246 -6.09 -7.38 -16.88
N MET A 247 -5.90 -6.70 -15.75
CA MET A 247 -4.79 -6.94 -14.82
C MET A 247 -4.89 -8.31 -14.14
N MET A 248 -6.11 -8.79 -13.83
CA MET A 248 -6.31 -10.16 -13.35
C MET A 248 -6.03 -11.18 -14.45
N ALA A 249 -6.52 -10.96 -15.67
CA ALA A 249 -6.31 -11.87 -16.79
C ALA A 249 -4.83 -11.99 -17.20
N SER A 250 -4.05 -10.92 -17.05
CA SER A 250 -2.61 -10.92 -17.31
C SER A 250 -1.77 -11.48 -16.14
N GLY A 251 -2.40 -11.86 -15.02
CA GLY A 251 -1.72 -12.36 -13.83
C GLY A 251 -0.99 -11.28 -13.02
N GLN A 252 -1.22 -10.00 -13.30
CA GLN A 252 -0.67 -8.88 -12.51
C GLN A 252 -1.38 -8.70 -11.17
N MET A 253 -2.61 -9.19 -11.05
CA MET A 253 -3.39 -9.17 -9.81
C MET A 253 -4.01 -10.54 -9.55
N THR A 254 -4.13 -10.90 -8.27
CA THR A 254 -4.84 -12.10 -7.83
C THR A 254 -6.05 -11.68 -7.02
N LEU A 255 -7.22 -12.20 -7.39
CA LEU A 255 -8.42 -12.02 -6.59
C LEU A 255 -8.27 -12.85 -5.31
N LEU A 256 -8.22 -12.17 -4.17
CA LEU A 256 -8.29 -12.81 -2.87
C LEU A 256 -9.77 -12.98 -2.52
N ASP A 257 -10.27 -14.19 -2.69
CA ASP A 257 -11.54 -14.59 -2.08
C ASP A 257 -11.29 -14.72 -0.57
N VAL A 258 -11.58 -13.67 0.19
CA VAL A 258 -11.54 -13.72 1.65
C VAL A 258 -12.76 -14.53 2.09
N LYS A 259 -12.65 -15.86 1.98
CA LYS A 259 -13.54 -16.72 2.74
C LYS A 259 -13.29 -16.42 4.22
N PRO A 260 -14.32 -16.09 5.01
CA PRO A 260 -14.14 -15.95 6.44
C PRO A 260 -13.58 -17.28 6.95
N SER A 261 -12.37 -17.25 7.51
CA SER A 261 -11.79 -18.39 8.20
C SER A 261 -12.75 -18.76 9.33
N MET A 262 -13.33 -19.96 9.23
CA MET A 262 -14.18 -20.56 10.27
C MET A 262 -13.48 -20.64 11.61
#